data_AF-A0A0F9Q472-F1
#
_entry.id   AF-A0A0F9Q472-F1
#
_cell.length_a   1.000
_cell.length_b   1.000
_cell.length_c   1.000
_cell.angle_alpha   90.00
_cell.angle_beta   90.00
_cell.angle_gamma   90.00
#
_symmetry.space_group_name_H-M   'P 1'
#
loop_
_entity.id
_entity.type
_entity.pdbx_description
1 polymer ?
#
loop_
_entity_poly.entity_id
_entity_poly.type
_entity_poly.pdbx_seq_one_letter_code
_entity_poly.pdbx_strand_id
1 'polypeptide(L)'
;MVGQTTSFVGNFDGCLGSSVRCCPYHKLVPLSNGCPYYCTYCYLAFVYRKFSPFIKLNINYETMFRQIRKAAAQCSGPADFNMGEMLDSLALDHITGLTPKLIPFFENIPNAHLMLLTKSANIDNLLSIPSGRRTVVSWSLNSQHAIDNYEFGTATLAQRLTAAKKCQEHGYRIRFRIDPGILHHDWKNAYSDMVEQALTTVKPENITLGMLRMLPGHKKLATATYRKNSASLTNQRLTQKNSDGKLRY
;
A
#
# COMPACT_ATOMS: atom_id res chain seq x y z
N MET A 1 4.44 -12.79 15.19
CA MET A 1 4.31 -12.51 16.64
C MET A 1 2.94 -11.94 16.90
N VAL A 2 2.26 -12.36 17.97
CA VAL A 2 0.98 -11.76 18.41
C VAL A 2 1.28 -10.90 19.64
N GLY A 3 0.67 -9.72 19.74
CA GLY A 3 0.85 -8.86 20.91
C GLY A 3 -0.11 -7.68 20.96
N GLN A 4 0.27 -6.66 21.69
CA GLN A 4 -0.50 -5.41 21.84
C GLN A 4 0.37 -4.20 21.48
N THR A 5 -0.29 -3.11 21.09
CA THR A 5 0.33 -1.79 20.90
C THR A 5 -0.48 -0.72 21.62
N THR A 6 0.19 0.34 22.07
CA THR A 6 -0.46 1.53 22.63
C THR A 6 -0.87 2.52 21.55
N SER A 7 -0.37 2.38 20.32
CA SER A 7 -0.66 3.28 19.21
C SER A 7 -0.95 2.51 17.92
N PHE A 8 -2.11 2.77 17.34
CA PHE A 8 -2.57 2.28 16.04
C PHE A 8 -2.69 3.41 15.01
N VAL A 9 -2.94 4.63 15.47
CA VAL A 9 -3.23 5.79 14.62
C VAL A 9 -2.08 6.79 14.71
N GLY A 10 -1.37 6.99 13.60
CA GLY A 10 -0.42 8.08 13.39
C GLY A 10 -1.05 9.21 12.58
N ASN A 11 -0.40 10.39 12.59
CA ASN A 11 -0.83 11.53 11.77
C ASN A 11 0.23 11.85 10.71
N PHE A 12 -0.22 12.11 9.48
CA PHE A 12 0.56 12.77 8.45
C PHE A 12 -0.06 14.14 8.21
N ASP A 13 0.70 15.19 8.46
CA ASP A 13 0.22 16.58 8.42
C ASP A 13 0.20 17.21 7.03
N GLY A 14 0.75 16.52 6.01
CA GLY A 14 0.85 17.06 4.66
C GLY A 14 1.98 18.08 4.45
N CYS A 15 2.71 18.44 5.51
CA CYS A 15 3.71 19.49 5.49
C CYS A 15 5.05 18.98 4.93
N LEU A 16 5.13 18.85 3.60
CA LEU A 16 6.31 18.35 2.89
C LEU A 16 7.17 19.46 2.26
N GLY A 17 6.95 20.72 2.64
CA GLY A 17 7.62 21.90 2.09
C GLY A 17 6.74 22.70 1.12
N SER A 18 7.24 23.85 0.66
CA SER A 18 6.47 24.84 -0.13
C SER A 18 6.04 24.35 -1.51
N SER A 19 6.73 23.37 -2.08
CA SER A 19 6.50 22.86 -3.44
C SER A 19 5.67 21.56 -3.48
N VAL A 20 5.33 20.98 -2.33
CA VAL A 20 4.63 19.69 -2.25
C VAL A 20 3.33 19.86 -1.52
N ARG A 21 2.22 19.62 -2.23
CA ARG A 21 0.89 19.54 -1.63
C ARG A 21 0.49 18.09 -1.48
N CYS A 22 0.33 17.64 -0.24
CA CYS A 22 -0.27 16.35 0.08
C CYS A 22 -1.33 16.58 1.14
N CYS A 23 -2.52 16.01 0.95
CA CYS A 23 -3.58 16.12 1.94
C CYS A 23 -3.15 15.41 3.23
N PRO A 24 -3.47 15.97 4.40
CA PRO A 24 -3.25 15.28 5.66
C PRO A 24 -4.12 14.03 5.73
N TYR A 25 -3.62 12.99 6.40
CA TYR A 25 -4.36 11.76 6.65
C TYR A 25 -3.82 11.04 7.88
N HIS A 26 -4.62 10.14 8.42
CA HIS A 26 -4.26 9.27 9.52
C HIS A 26 -3.63 7.97 9.01
N LYS A 27 -2.48 7.59 9.56
CA LYS A 27 -1.86 6.30 9.28
C LYS A 27 -2.47 5.26 10.22
N LEU A 28 -3.05 4.19 9.68
CA LEU A 28 -3.61 3.11 10.47
C LEU A 28 -2.69 1.89 10.40
N VAL A 29 -2.10 1.49 11.54
CA VAL A 29 -1.04 0.46 11.60
C VAL A 29 -1.41 -0.66 12.58
N PRO A 30 -2.36 -1.55 12.20
CA PRO A 30 -2.75 -2.69 13.04
C PRO A 30 -1.68 -3.78 13.09
N LEU A 31 -0.85 -3.88 12.05
CA LEU A 31 0.25 -4.83 11.96
C LEU A 31 1.58 -4.07 11.85
N SER A 32 2.53 -4.35 12.73
CA SER A 32 3.89 -3.83 12.60
C SER A 32 4.66 -4.67 11.58
N ASN A 33 5.32 -4.00 10.63
CA ASN A 33 5.99 -4.63 9.48
C ASN A 33 5.07 -5.54 8.65
N GLY A 34 3.75 -5.27 8.64
CA GLY A 34 2.66 -6.16 8.22
C GLY A 34 2.56 -6.54 6.74
N CYS A 35 3.68 -6.70 6.03
CA CYS A 35 3.72 -7.12 4.64
C CYS A 35 4.61 -8.35 4.50
N PRO A 36 4.07 -9.51 4.04
CA PRO A 36 4.82 -10.75 3.85
C PRO A 36 5.61 -10.80 2.53
N TYR A 37 5.53 -9.76 1.69
CA TYR A 37 6.12 -9.76 0.35
C TYR A 37 7.58 -9.32 0.33
N TYR A 38 8.28 -9.77 -0.72
CA TYR A 38 9.71 -9.58 -0.92
C TYR A 38 10.00 -8.61 -2.06
N CYS A 39 9.27 -7.48 -2.11
CA CYS A 39 9.52 -6.47 -3.12
C CYS A 39 10.93 -5.86 -2.95
N THR A 40 11.79 -5.95 -3.97
CA THR A 40 13.21 -5.58 -3.84
C THR A 40 13.40 -4.07 -3.64
N TYR A 41 12.51 -3.26 -4.22
CA TYR A 41 12.48 -1.81 -4.06
C TYR A 41 11.79 -1.34 -2.76
N CYS A 42 11.30 -2.25 -1.91
CA CYS A 42 10.43 -1.89 -0.80
C CYS A 42 11.10 -0.95 0.21
N TYR A 43 10.61 0.28 0.33
CA TYR A 43 11.14 1.22 1.31
C TYR A 43 10.94 0.74 2.75
N LEU A 44 9.85 -0.01 3.04
CA LEU A 44 9.63 -0.58 4.37
C LEU A 44 10.70 -1.60 4.74
N ALA A 45 11.22 -2.35 3.76
CA ALA A 45 12.33 -3.25 4.00
C ALA A 45 13.56 -2.50 4.50
N PHE A 46 13.87 -1.37 3.86
CA PHE A 46 15.05 -0.57 4.16
C PHE A 46 14.91 0.23 5.46
N VAL A 47 13.80 0.95 5.63
CA VAL A 47 13.62 1.89 6.73
C VAL A 47 13.24 1.18 8.03
N TYR A 48 12.37 0.17 7.97
CA TYR A 48 11.74 -0.41 9.17
C TYR A 48 12.13 -1.87 9.42
N ARG A 49 12.16 -2.72 8.40
CA ARG A 49 12.41 -4.17 8.60
C ARG A 49 13.88 -4.54 8.77
N LYS A 50 14.81 -3.65 8.42
CA LYS A 50 16.24 -3.83 8.75
C LYS A 50 16.47 -4.09 10.24
N PHE A 51 15.60 -3.55 11.10
CA PHE A 51 15.72 -3.65 12.56
C PHE A 51 14.77 -4.67 13.20
N SER A 52 13.73 -5.11 12.50
CA SER A 52 12.80 -6.15 12.97
C SER A 52 12.17 -6.88 11.78
N PRO A 53 12.62 -8.11 11.46
CA PRO A 53 12.15 -8.82 10.27
C PRO A 53 10.79 -9.49 10.45
N PHE A 54 10.25 -9.52 11.68
CA PHE A 54 9.02 -10.23 12.00
C PHE A 54 7.79 -9.34 11.85
N ILE A 55 6.69 -9.96 11.42
CA ILE A 55 5.37 -9.35 11.43
C ILE A 55 4.77 -9.49 12.83
N LYS A 56 4.35 -8.37 13.42
CA LYS A 56 3.63 -8.35 14.69
C LYS A 56 2.16 -8.01 14.45
N LEU A 57 1.27 -8.91 14.82
CA LEU A 57 -0.19 -8.73 14.82
C LEU A 57 -0.60 -8.14 16.17
N ASN A 58 -1.17 -6.93 16.17
CA ASN A 58 -1.67 -6.31 17.40
C ASN A 58 -3.17 -6.58 17.55
N ILE A 59 -3.57 -7.30 18.60
CA ILE A 59 -4.94 -7.85 18.74
C ILE A 59 -5.86 -7.02 19.63
N ASN A 60 -5.36 -5.96 20.28
CA ASN A 60 -6.17 -5.09 21.14
C ASN A 60 -7.01 -4.09 20.32
N TYR A 61 -7.91 -4.62 19.47
CA TYR A 61 -8.72 -3.85 18.53
C TYR A 61 -9.64 -2.80 19.19
N GLU A 62 -10.06 -3.01 20.43
CA GLU A 62 -10.81 -1.98 21.19
C GLU A 62 -10.01 -0.68 21.35
N THR A 63 -8.70 -0.78 21.55
CA THR A 63 -7.82 0.40 21.60
C THR A 63 -7.71 1.07 20.24
N MET A 64 -7.61 0.30 19.17
CA MET A 64 -7.60 0.82 17.80
C MET A 64 -8.90 1.57 17.47
N PHE A 65 -10.05 0.97 17.75
CA PHE A 65 -11.37 1.57 17.51
C PHE A 65 -11.56 2.87 18.31
N ARG A 66 -11.16 2.89 19.59
CA ARG A 66 -11.16 4.12 20.40
C ARG A 66 -10.29 5.22 19.78
N GLN A 67 -9.10 4.88 19.27
CA GLN A 67 -8.21 5.84 18.63
C GLN A 67 -8.75 6.36 17.30
N ILE A 68 -9.36 5.51 16.47
CA ILE A 68 -10.00 5.93 15.22
C ILE A 68 -11.13 6.92 15.51
N ARG A 69 -12.04 6.63 16.46
CA ARG A 69 -13.11 7.56 16.86
C ARG A 69 -12.55 8.88 17.36
N LYS A 70 -11.53 8.84 18.23
CA LYS A 70 -10.89 10.05 18.76
C LYS A 70 -10.31 10.91 17.64
N ALA A 71 -9.57 10.31 16.71
CA ALA A 71 -8.98 11.03 15.58
C ALA A 71 -10.06 11.62 14.67
N ALA A 72 -11.09 10.85 14.31
CA ALA A 72 -12.20 11.33 13.49
C ALA A 72 -12.97 12.49 14.14
N ALA A 73 -13.17 12.47 15.46
CA ALA A 73 -13.82 13.54 16.21
C ALA A 73 -13.00 14.84 16.29
N GLN A 74 -11.68 14.76 16.07
CA GLN A 74 -10.78 15.92 16.07
C GLN A 74 -10.72 16.62 14.70
N CYS A 75 -11.26 16.00 13.64
CA CYS A 75 -11.31 16.59 12.32
C CYS A 75 -12.59 17.43 12.14
N SER A 76 -12.44 18.67 11.67
CA SER A 76 -13.57 19.53 11.29
C SER A 76 -14.22 19.12 9.96
N GLY A 77 -13.60 18.19 9.21
CA GLY A 77 -14.07 17.69 7.93
C GLY A 77 -13.84 16.18 7.79
N PRO A 78 -13.63 15.67 6.55
CA PRO A 78 -13.30 14.27 6.31
C PRO A 78 -12.03 13.85 7.07
N ALA A 79 -12.10 12.69 7.73
CA ALA A 79 -10.98 12.04 8.39
C ALA A 79 -10.58 10.79 7.59
N ASP A 80 -9.51 10.90 6.81
CA ASP A 80 -9.04 9.81 5.96
C ASP A 80 -8.02 8.94 6.69
N PHE A 81 -8.25 7.62 6.73
CA PHE A 81 -7.38 6.64 7.37
C PHE A 81 -6.74 5.74 6.31
N ASN A 82 -5.42 5.79 6.19
CA ASN A 82 -4.64 4.97 5.27
C ASN A 82 -4.08 3.74 5.98
N MET A 83 -4.61 2.55 5.66
CA MET A 83 -4.12 1.26 6.15
C MET A 83 -3.19 0.55 5.16
N GLY A 84 -2.45 1.30 4.35
CA GLY A 84 -1.65 0.78 3.25
C GLY A 84 -0.23 1.35 3.15
N GLU A 85 0.10 2.32 3.99
CA GLU A 85 1.43 2.93 4.00
C GLU A 85 2.45 2.03 4.70
N MET A 86 2.12 1.53 5.90
CA MET A 86 3.07 0.82 6.77
C MET A 86 2.92 -0.71 6.73
N LEU A 87 2.01 -1.21 5.91
CA LEU A 87 1.66 -2.62 5.76
C LEU A 87 0.99 -2.84 4.40
N ASP A 88 0.83 -4.10 4.00
CA ASP A 88 -0.12 -4.44 2.93
C ASP A 88 -1.48 -4.76 3.59
N SER A 89 -2.53 -4.03 3.22
CA SER A 89 -3.82 -4.09 3.91
C SER A 89 -4.46 -5.46 3.91
N LEU A 90 -4.30 -6.21 2.81
CA LEU A 90 -5.07 -7.42 2.55
C LEU A 90 -4.20 -8.69 2.53
N ALA A 91 -2.87 -8.57 2.45
CA ALA A 91 -1.98 -9.72 2.35
C ALA A 91 -2.18 -10.78 3.46
N LEU A 92 -2.51 -10.34 4.68
CA LEU A 92 -2.70 -11.22 5.84
C LEU A 92 -4.13 -11.17 6.39
N ASP A 93 -5.07 -10.55 5.69
CA ASP A 93 -6.41 -10.33 6.24
C ASP A 93 -7.21 -11.65 6.41
N HIS A 94 -6.93 -12.67 5.60
CA HIS A 94 -7.49 -14.01 5.78
C HIS A 94 -7.03 -14.68 7.09
N ILE A 95 -5.92 -14.23 7.67
CA ILE A 95 -5.40 -14.70 8.96
C ILE A 95 -5.92 -13.82 10.10
N THR A 96 -5.91 -12.49 9.93
CA THR A 96 -6.27 -11.56 11.00
C THR A 96 -7.79 -11.38 11.18
N GLY A 97 -8.56 -11.62 10.11
CA GLY A 97 -10.00 -11.36 10.07
C GLY A 97 -10.32 -9.93 10.48
N LEU A 98 -9.51 -8.96 10.04
CA LEU A 98 -9.60 -7.57 10.50
C LEU A 98 -10.63 -6.79 9.69
N THR A 99 -10.61 -6.88 8.36
CA THR A 99 -11.54 -6.10 7.52
C THR A 99 -13.02 -6.36 7.81
N PRO A 100 -13.48 -7.59 8.14
CA PRO A 100 -14.88 -7.82 8.53
C PRO A 100 -15.31 -7.11 9.82
N LYS A 101 -14.36 -6.70 10.67
CA LYS A 101 -14.63 -5.90 11.87
C LYS A 101 -14.46 -4.41 11.59
N LEU A 102 -13.40 -4.07 10.85
CA LEU A 102 -12.96 -2.70 10.63
C LEU A 102 -13.89 -1.95 9.67
N ILE A 103 -14.30 -2.54 8.56
CA ILE A 103 -15.13 -1.86 7.55
C ILE A 103 -16.52 -1.51 8.13
N PRO A 104 -17.28 -2.43 8.77
CA PRO A 104 -18.54 -2.07 9.41
C PRO A 104 -18.37 -1.01 10.51
N PHE A 105 -17.25 -1.00 11.20
CA PHE A 105 -16.95 0.04 12.19
C PHE A 105 -16.82 1.42 11.55
N PHE A 106 -16.13 1.53 10.40
CA PHE A 106 -16.03 2.80 9.65
C PHE A 106 -17.36 3.28 9.11
N GLU A 107 -18.26 2.38 8.69
CA GLU A 107 -19.62 2.75 8.22
C GLU A 107 -20.40 3.56 9.29
N ASN A 108 -20.10 3.33 10.57
CA ASN A 108 -20.74 4.01 11.72
C ASN A 108 -20.11 5.35 12.10
N ILE A 109 -19.10 5.85 11.36
CA ILE A 109 -18.44 7.13 11.63
C ILE A 109 -18.61 8.05 10.41
N PRO A 110 -19.57 8.99 10.44
CA PRO A 110 -20.02 9.69 9.23
C PRO A 110 -18.96 10.52 8.47
N ASN A 111 -17.89 10.95 9.14
CA ASN A 111 -16.82 11.72 8.52
C ASN A 111 -15.54 10.90 8.27
N ALA A 112 -15.48 9.62 8.67
CA ALA A 112 -14.28 8.81 8.53
C ALA A 112 -14.31 7.96 7.26
N HIS A 113 -13.18 7.90 6.55
CA HIS A 113 -13.00 7.05 5.37
C HIS A 113 -11.79 6.15 5.55
N LEU A 114 -11.91 4.89 5.13
CA LEU A 114 -10.83 3.92 5.17
C LEU A 114 -10.27 3.73 3.75
N MET A 115 -8.96 3.89 3.61
CA MET A 115 -8.24 3.54 2.39
C MET A 115 -7.39 2.29 2.65
N LEU A 116 -7.66 1.24 1.88
CA LEU A 116 -6.85 0.03 1.82
C LEU A 116 -5.91 0.12 0.61
N LEU A 117 -4.71 -0.44 0.72
CA LEU A 117 -3.76 -0.61 -0.39
C LEU A 117 -3.17 -2.02 -0.34
N THR A 118 -3.19 -2.72 -1.48
CA THR A 118 -2.64 -4.07 -1.56
C THR A 118 -1.92 -4.36 -2.88
N LYS A 119 -1.06 -5.39 -2.85
CA LYS A 119 -0.53 -6.14 -4.00
C LYS A 119 -1.06 -7.58 -4.06
N SER A 120 -2.06 -7.91 -3.25
CA SER A 120 -2.67 -9.24 -3.15
C SER A 120 -3.91 -9.39 -4.04
N ALA A 121 -4.38 -10.63 -4.16
CA ALA A 121 -5.73 -10.96 -4.61
C ALA A 121 -6.62 -11.50 -3.45
N ASN A 122 -6.19 -11.31 -2.20
CA ASN A 122 -6.87 -11.85 -1.02
C ASN A 122 -8.07 -10.99 -0.63
N ILE A 123 -9.22 -11.23 -1.27
CA ILE A 123 -10.41 -10.36 -1.16
C ILE A 123 -11.65 -11.04 -0.56
N ASP A 124 -11.58 -12.31 -0.18
CA ASP A 124 -12.77 -13.07 0.26
C ASP A 124 -13.49 -12.40 1.44
N ASN A 125 -12.72 -11.87 2.39
CA ASN A 125 -13.26 -11.08 3.50
C ASN A 125 -13.94 -9.79 3.04
N LEU A 126 -13.47 -9.14 1.98
CA LEU A 126 -14.13 -7.94 1.46
C LEU A 126 -15.48 -8.27 0.84
N LEU A 127 -15.56 -9.41 0.13
CA LEU A 127 -16.77 -9.88 -0.54
C LEU A 127 -17.82 -10.42 0.44
N SER A 128 -17.43 -10.79 1.66
CA SER A 128 -18.39 -11.22 2.70
C SER A 128 -19.07 -10.06 3.43
N ILE A 129 -18.57 -8.83 3.25
CA ILE A 129 -19.09 -7.63 3.95
C ILE A 129 -20.22 -7.01 3.12
N PRO A 130 -21.42 -6.76 3.69
CA PRO A 130 -22.58 -6.27 2.92
C PRO A 130 -22.44 -4.86 2.33
N SER A 131 -21.68 -3.97 3.00
CA SER A 131 -21.50 -2.57 2.58
C SER A 131 -20.12 -2.07 2.99
N GLY A 132 -19.47 -1.32 2.09
CA GLY A 132 -18.19 -0.66 2.32
C GLY A 132 -18.12 0.73 1.71
N ARG A 133 -19.21 1.51 1.77
CA ARG A 133 -19.35 2.83 1.11
C ARG A 133 -18.29 3.84 1.55
N ARG A 134 -17.78 3.71 2.77
CA ARG A 134 -16.71 4.55 3.34
C ARG A 134 -15.32 3.96 3.15
N THR A 135 -15.20 2.85 2.43
CA THR A 135 -13.95 2.17 2.17
C THR A 135 -13.58 2.27 0.69
N VAL A 136 -12.36 2.72 0.45
CA VAL A 136 -11.74 2.70 -0.88
C VAL A 136 -10.66 1.63 -0.88
N VAL A 137 -10.71 0.72 -1.86
CA VAL A 137 -9.71 -0.33 -2.01
C VAL A 137 -8.78 0.04 -3.16
N SER A 138 -7.49 0.14 -2.87
CA SER A 138 -6.47 0.52 -3.83
C SER A 138 -5.60 -0.68 -4.19
N TRP A 139 -5.32 -0.87 -5.47
CA TRP A 139 -4.32 -1.84 -5.92
C TRP A 139 -3.05 -1.12 -6.38
N SER A 140 -1.90 -1.60 -5.91
CA SER A 140 -0.64 -1.24 -6.56
C SER A 140 -0.53 -2.00 -7.87
N LEU A 141 -0.37 -1.30 -8.99
CA LEU A 141 -0.15 -1.89 -10.31
C LEU A 141 1.28 -1.66 -10.77
N ASN A 142 1.76 -2.57 -11.61
CA ASN A 142 3.02 -2.45 -12.32
C ASN A 142 2.95 -3.28 -13.61
N SER A 143 3.85 -3.06 -14.56
CA SER A 143 3.94 -3.95 -15.72
C SER A 143 4.24 -5.38 -15.26
N GLN A 144 3.78 -6.40 -15.99
CA GLN A 144 4.02 -7.79 -15.57
C GLN A 144 5.54 -8.09 -15.47
N HIS A 145 6.33 -7.53 -16.39
CA HIS A 145 7.80 -7.56 -16.33
C HIS A 145 8.31 -7.03 -14.97
N ALA A 146 7.81 -5.87 -14.52
CA ALA A 146 8.23 -5.30 -13.24
C ALA A 146 7.76 -6.15 -12.05
N ILE A 147 6.57 -6.73 -12.10
CA ILE A 147 6.09 -7.64 -11.05
C ILE A 147 7.03 -8.85 -10.92
N ASP A 148 7.36 -9.51 -12.04
CA ASP A 148 8.18 -10.72 -12.05
C ASP A 148 9.61 -10.48 -11.57
N ASN A 149 10.17 -9.30 -11.85
CA ASN A 149 11.55 -8.97 -11.52
C ASN A 149 11.73 -8.31 -10.15
N TYR A 150 10.68 -7.69 -9.61
CA TYR A 150 10.80 -6.84 -8.43
C TYR A 150 9.82 -7.13 -7.31
N GLU A 151 8.70 -7.82 -7.54
CA GLU A 151 7.57 -7.95 -6.59
C GLU A 151 7.33 -9.39 -6.13
N PHE A 152 8.40 -10.09 -5.71
CA PHE A 152 8.33 -11.49 -5.29
C PHE A 152 7.30 -11.75 -4.16
N GLY A 153 6.50 -12.80 -4.36
CA GLY A 153 5.47 -13.24 -3.42
C GLY A 153 4.14 -12.48 -3.52
N THR A 154 4.02 -11.51 -4.43
CA THR A 154 2.78 -10.76 -4.68
C THR A 154 1.90 -11.42 -5.75
N ALA A 155 0.66 -10.95 -5.91
CA ALA A 155 -0.20 -11.38 -7.00
C ALA A 155 0.27 -10.83 -8.35
N THR A 156 -0.01 -11.52 -9.45
CA THR A 156 0.25 -11.06 -10.82
C THR A 156 -0.66 -9.87 -11.19
N LEU A 157 -0.35 -9.16 -12.30
CA LEU A 157 -1.21 -8.07 -12.77
C LEU A 157 -2.65 -8.54 -12.99
N ALA A 158 -2.83 -9.66 -13.70
CA ALA A 158 -4.15 -10.23 -14.00
C ALA A 158 -4.94 -10.59 -12.73
N GLN A 159 -4.27 -11.15 -11.72
CA GLN A 159 -4.90 -11.47 -10.43
C GLN A 159 -5.33 -10.20 -9.68
N ARG A 160 -4.51 -9.15 -9.67
CA ARG A 160 -4.86 -7.86 -9.06
C ARG A 160 -6.06 -7.22 -9.75
N LEU A 161 -6.08 -7.19 -11.09
CA LEU A 161 -7.18 -6.63 -11.87
C LEU A 161 -8.47 -7.43 -11.69
N THR A 162 -8.39 -8.77 -11.66
CA THR A 162 -9.54 -9.64 -11.38
C THR A 162 -10.10 -9.38 -9.99
N ALA A 163 -9.24 -9.26 -8.98
CA ALA A 163 -9.66 -8.95 -7.62
C ALA A 163 -10.30 -7.56 -7.52
N ALA A 164 -9.68 -6.55 -8.14
CA ALA A 164 -10.21 -5.20 -8.21
C ALA A 164 -11.58 -5.13 -8.88
N LYS A 165 -11.77 -5.87 -9.98
CA LYS A 165 -13.05 -5.98 -10.68
C LYS A 165 -14.14 -6.58 -9.78
N LYS A 166 -13.85 -7.70 -9.11
CA LYS A 166 -14.81 -8.32 -8.16
C LYS A 166 -15.19 -7.37 -7.03
N CYS A 167 -14.22 -6.65 -6.47
CA CYS A 167 -14.52 -5.63 -5.45
C CYS A 167 -15.34 -4.46 -6.00
N GLN A 168 -15.09 -4.02 -7.24
CA GLN A 168 -15.91 -2.99 -7.90
C GLN A 168 -17.34 -3.44 -8.12
N GLU A 169 -17.54 -4.68 -8.61
CA GLU A 169 -18.86 -5.30 -8.80
C GLU A 169 -19.60 -5.47 -7.47
N HIS A 170 -18.87 -5.69 -6.37
CA HIS A 170 -19.39 -5.72 -5.01
C HIS A 170 -19.68 -4.34 -4.42
N GLY A 171 -19.40 -3.25 -5.14
CA GLY A 171 -19.72 -1.88 -4.74
C GLY A 171 -18.62 -1.13 -3.99
N TYR A 172 -17.39 -1.65 -3.93
CA TYR A 172 -16.26 -0.89 -3.42
C TYR A 172 -15.78 0.15 -4.44
N ARG A 173 -15.39 1.31 -3.91
CA ARG A 173 -14.66 2.33 -4.66
C ARG A 173 -13.24 1.84 -4.90
N ILE A 174 -12.77 1.90 -6.15
CA ILE A 174 -11.45 1.39 -6.52
C ILE A 174 -10.50 2.53 -6.88
N ARG A 175 -9.24 2.41 -6.48
CA ARG A 175 -8.14 3.26 -6.94
C ARG A 175 -6.98 2.41 -7.43
N PHE A 176 -6.18 2.97 -8.33
CA PHE A 176 -4.91 2.36 -8.74
C PHE A 176 -3.72 3.19 -8.31
N ARG A 177 -2.63 2.52 -8.00
CA ARG A 177 -1.36 3.14 -7.65
C ARG A 177 -0.24 2.50 -8.46
N ILE A 178 0.32 3.25 -9.40
CA ILE A 178 1.52 2.87 -10.15
C ILE A 178 2.68 3.61 -9.47
N ASP A 179 3.15 3.05 -8.35
CA ASP A 179 4.26 3.57 -7.55
C ASP A 179 5.01 2.41 -6.89
N PRO A 180 6.23 2.07 -7.36
CA PRO A 180 7.02 2.83 -8.33
C PRO A 180 6.82 2.40 -9.80
N GLY A 181 6.81 3.37 -10.70
CA GLY A 181 7.19 3.20 -12.09
C GLY A 181 8.68 2.89 -12.19
N ILE A 182 9.01 1.73 -12.73
CA ILE A 182 10.35 1.19 -12.94
C ILE A 182 10.61 1.09 -14.45
N LEU A 183 11.62 1.82 -14.92
CA LEU A 183 12.05 1.81 -16.31
C LEU A 183 12.92 0.58 -16.59
N HIS A 184 12.54 -0.17 -17.63
CA HIS A 184 13.27 -1.28 -18.25
C HIS A 184 13.27 -1.07 -19.77
N HIS A 185 14.02 -1.86 -20.55
CA HIS A 185 14.19 -1.64 -22.00
C HIS A 185 12.89 -1.32 -22.75
N ASP A 186 11.84 -2.10 -22.52
CA ASP A 186 10.53 -1.99 -23.18
C ASP A 186 9.42 -1.42 -22.27
N TRP A 187 9.77 -0.50 -21.36
CA TRP A 187 8.81 -0.01 -20.38
C TRP A 187 7.59 0.68 -21.02
N LYS A 188 7.78 1.43 -22.10
CA LYS A 188 6.69 2.20 -22.71
C LYS A 188 5.53 1.31 -23.14
N ASN A 189 5.82 0.26 -23.91
CA ASN A 189 4.80 -0.69 -24.35
C ASN A 189 4.24 -1.45 -23.15
N ALA A 190 5.10 -1.95 -22.26
CA ALA A 190 4.65 -2.73 -21.11
C ALA A 190 3.74 -1.96 -20.13
N TYR A 191 3.97 -0.66 -19.91
CA TYR A 191 3.06 0.17 -19.12
C TYR A 191 1.83 0.60 -19.92
N SER A 192 1.94 0.82 -21.24
CA SER A 192 0.80 1.08 -22.10
C SER A 192 -0.21 -0.07 -22.03
N ASP A 193 0.26 -1.30 -22.23
CA ASP A 193 -0.55 -2.52 -22.15
C ASP A 193 -1.16 -2.70 -20.75
N MET A 194 -0.38 -2.44 -19.70
CA MET A 194 -0.87 -2.53 -18.31
C MET A 194 -1.97 -1.49 -18.05
N VAL A 195 -1.82 -0.25 -18.51
CA VAL A 195 -2.86 0.79 -18.35
C VAL A 195 -4.10 0.44 -19.16
N GLU A 196 -3.96 0.00 -20.40
CA GLU A 196 -5.08 -0.41 -21.25
C GLU A 196 -5.87 -1.55 -20.62
N GLN A 197 -5.19 -2.61 -20.15
CA GLN A 197 -5.83 -3.72 -19.44
C GLN A 197 -6.54 -3.23 -18.18
N ALA A 198 -5.90 -2.38 -17.38
CA ALA A 198 -6.46 -1.88 -16.14
C ALA A 198 -7.74 -1.06 -16.35
N LEU A 199 -7.72 -0.13 -17.31
CA LEU A 199 -8.84 0.78 -17.59
C LEU A 199 -9.97 0.13 -18.38
N THR A 200 -9.67 -0.93 -19.15
CA THR A 200 -10.69 -1.78 -19.77
C THR A 200 -11.40 -2.66 -18.74
N THR A 201 -10.69 -3.08 -17.70
CA THR A 201 -11.22 -4.04 -16.71
C THR A 201 -11.97 -3.37 -15.56
N VAL A 202 -11.49 -2.21 -15.09
CA VAL A 202 -11.98 -1.53 -13.89
C VAL A 202 -12.07 -0.04 -14.16
N LYS A 203 -13.07 0.62 -13.59
CA LYS A 203 -13.20 2.09 -13.59
C LYS A 203 -12.65 2.67 -12.28
N PRO A 204 -11.35 2.96 -12.15
CA PRO A 204 -10.80 3.54 -10.92
C PRO A 204 -11.27 4.99 -10.76
N GLU A 205 -11.50 5.43 -9.52
CA GLU A 205 -11.81 6.84 -9.25
C GLU A 205 -10.59 7.74 -9.40
N ASN A 206 -9.41 7.21 -9.06
CA ASN A 206 -8.14 7.93 -9.09
C ASN A 206 -7.00 6.96 -9.41
N ILE A 207 -5.97 7.49 -10.08
CA ILE A 207 -4.73 6.79 -10.38
C ILE A 207 -3.56 7.62 -9.83
N THR A 208 -2.83 7.06 -8.88
CA THR A 208 -1.61 7.67 -8.33
C THR A 208 -0.40 7.20 -9.11
N LEU A 209 0.40 8.12 -9.62
CA LEU A 209 1.66 7.83 -10.30
C LEU A 209 2.85 8.28 -9.45
N GLY A 210 3.85 7.41 -9.31
CA GLY A 210 5.11 7.71 -8.66
C GLY A 210 6.24 6.93 -9.32
N MET A 211 7.40 7.56 -9.50
CA MET A 211 8.58 6.89 -10.08
C MET A 211 9.45 6.26 -8.99
N LEU A 212 10.25 5.26 -9.38
CA LEU A 212 11.22 4.63 -8.50
C LEU A 212 12.10 5.67 -7.80
N ARG A 213 12.05 5.62 -6.47
CA ARG A 213 12.83 6.45 -5.57
C ARG A 213 13.44 5.56 -4.50
N MET A 214 14.72 5.77 -4.20
CA MET A 214 15.44 4.96 -3.24
C MET A 214 16.27 5.82 -2.30
N LEU A 215 16.42 5.40 -1.05
CA LEU A 215 17.39 6.01 -0.15
C LEU A 215 18.81 5.53 -0.49
N PRO A 216 19.84 6.37 -0.25
CA PRO A 216 21.23 5.93 -0.34
C PRO A 216 21.46 4.68 0.53
N GLY A 217 22.16 3.69 -0.01
CA GLY A 217 22.40 2.41 0.66
C GLY A 217 21.32 1.34 0.47
N HIS A 218 20.14 1.67 -0.09
CA HIS A 218 19.10 0.67 -0.33
C HIS A 218 19.56 -0.44 -1.27
N LYS A 219 20.27 -0.12 -2.35
CA LYS A 219 20.87 -1.13 -3.24
C LYS A 219 21.77 -2.11 -2.50
N LYS A 220 22.61 -1.62 -1.57
CA LYS A 220 23.49 -2.47 -0.75
C LYS A 220 22.69 -3.41 0.15
N LEU A 221 21.62 -2.91 0.79
CA LEU A 221 20.72 -3.76 1.57
C LEU A 221 20.04 -4.80 0.67
N ALA A 222 19.53 -4.38 -0.49
CA ALA A 222 18.85 -5.27 -1.42
C ALA A 222 19.76 -6.42 -1.88
N THR A 223 21.03 -6.14 -2.18
CA THR A 223 22.02 -7.18 -2.52
C THR A 223 22.24 -8.16 -1.37
N ALA A 224 22.36 -7.67 -0.14
CA ALA A 224 22.55 -8.52 1.04
C ALA A 224 21.32 -9.39 1.34
N THR A 225 20.11 -8.83 1.21
CA THR A 225 18.85 -9.50 1.58
C THR A 225 18.31 -10.39 0.47
N TYR A 226 18.25 -9.89 -0.77
CA TYR A 226 17.59 -10.57 -1.89
C TYR A 226 18.56 -11.28 -2.84
N ARG A 227 19.89 -11.14 -2.64
CA ARG A 227 20.95 -11.80 -3.42
C ARG A 227 20.73 -11.64 -4.93
N LYS A 228 20.67 -12.74 -5.68
CA LYS A 228 20.49 -12.76 -7.15
C LYS A 228 19.23 -12.00 -7.60
N ASN A 229 18.18 -11.97 -6.79
CA ASN A 229 16.93 -11.30 -7.12
C ASN A 229 17.05 -9.76 -7.07
N SER A 230 18.15 -9.22 -6.53
CA SER A 230 18.40 -7.77 -6.51
C SER A 230 19.03 -7.22 -7.78
N ALA A 231 19.51 -8.07 -8.70
CA ALA A 231 20.28 -7.64 -9.87
C ALA A 231 19.54 -6.60 -10.73
N SER A 232 18.25 -6.85 -10.99
CA SER A 232 17.39 -5.93 -11.75
C SER A 232 17.26 -4.56 -11.08
N LEU A 233 17.32 -4.49 -9.74
CA LEU A 233 17.28 -3.24 -8.99
C LEU A 233 18.64 -2.53 -8.93
N THR A 234 19.73 -3.29 -8.75
CA THR A 234 21.08 -2.71 -8.68
C THR A 234 21.49 -2.07 -10.00
N ASN A 235 21.04 -2.63 -11.11
CA ASN A 235 21.33 -2.15 -12.47
C ASN A 235 20.56 -0.87 -12.86
N GLN A 236 19.55 -0.46 -12.08
CA GLN A 236 18.82 0.78 -12.32
C GLN A 236 19.75 1.99 -12.19
N ARG A 237 19.84 2.84 -13.23
CA ARG A 237 20.66 4.06 -13.19
C ARG A 237 19.87 5.15 -12.48
N LEU A 238 20.14 5.33 -11.19
CA LEU A 238 19.51 6.34 -10.35
C LEU A 238 20.57 7.31 -9.83
N THR A 239 20.26 8.61 -9.81
CA THR A 239 21.15 9.69 -9.36
C THR A 239 20.54 10.48 -8.21
N GLN A 240 21.39 11.04 -7.35
CA GLN A 240 21.00 11.92 -6.25
C GLN A 240 21.09 13.38 -6.70
N LYS A 241 20.12 13.83 -7.50
CA LYS A 241 20.10 15.22 -8.01
C LYS A 241 19.30 16.18 -7.12
N ASN A 242 18.40 15.65 -6.28
CA ASN A 242 17.46 16.45 -5.50
C ASN A 242 17.91 16.64 -4.05
N SER A 243 17.45 17.73 -3.44
CA SER A 243 17.75 18.12 -2.05
C SER A 243 17.19 17.17 -0.98
N ASP A 244 16.24 16.30 -1.32
CA ASP A 244 15.63 15.36 -0.36
C ASP A 244 16.44 14.07 -0.14
N GLY A 245 17.65 13.99 -0.72
CA GLY A 245 18.60 12.91 -0.50
C GLY A 245 18.24 11.58 -1.15
N LYS A 246 17.16 11.49 -1.94
CA LYS A 246 16.74 10.23 -2.59
C LYS A 246 17.27 10.11 -4.02
N LEU A 247 17.62 8.88 -4.39
CA LEU A 247 17.99 8.47 -5.74
C LEU A 247 16.75 8.34 -6.63
N ARG A 248 16.79 8.88 -7.84
CA ARG A 248 15.75 8.82 -8.89
C ARG A 248 16.37 8.69 -10.27
N TYR A 249 15.57 8.40 -11.30
CA TYR A 249 16.00 8.52 -12.70
C TYR A 249 16.56 9.91 -13.02
#